data_AF-A0AAF0U007-F1
#
_entry.id   AF-A0AAF0U007-F1
#
_cell.length_a   1.000
_cell.length_b   1.000
_cell.length_c   1.000
_cell.angle_alpha   90.00
_cell.angle_beta   90.00
_cell.angle_gamma   90.00
#
_symmetry.space_group_name_H-M   'P 1'
#
loop_
_entity.id
_entity.type
_entity.pdbx_description
1 polymer ?
#
loop_
_entity_poly.entity_id
_entity_poly.type
_entity_poly.pdbx_seq_one_letter_code
_entity_poly.pdbx_strand_id
1 'polypeptide(L)'
;MAPKKGVAVAAKKKAEKTSKVVNPLFEKRPKQFGIGGALPPKKDVTRNVRWPRNVTLQRKKRILKMRLKVPPALNQFTKTLDKNLGRY
;
A
#
# COMPACT_ATOMS: atom_id res chain seq x y z
N MET A 1 -2.15 -62.89 -17.76
CA MET A 1 -3.53 -62.40 -18.03
C MET A 1 -3.47 -60.88 -18.21
N ALA A 2 -4.15 -60.37 -19.22
CA ALA A 2 -3.93 -59.10 -19.95
C ALA A 2 -4.06 -57.77 -19.16
N PRO A 3 -3.50 -56.65 -19.67
CA PRO A 3 -3.73 -55.30 -19.13
C PRO A 3 -5.13 -54.79 -19.49
N LYS A 4 -5.84 -54.16 -18.54
CA LYS A 4 -7.13 -53.49 -18.80
C LYS A 4 -6.98 -51.97 -18.89
N LYS A 5 -7.41 -51.47 -20.06
CA LYS A 5 -7.54 -50.09 -20.52
C LYS A 5 -8.44 -49.22 -19.61
N GLY A 6 -7.93 -48.03 -19.28
CA GLY A 6 -8.55 -46.72 -19.53
C GLY A 6 -9.89 -46.34 -18.86
N VAL A 7 -9.84 -45.36 -17.96
CA VAL A 7 -10.91 -44.36 -17.78
C VAL A 7 -10.26 -42.98 -17.78
N ALA A 8 -10.65 -42.16 -18.76
CA ALA A 8 -10.12 -40.83 -18.99
C ALA A 8 -10.53 -39.87 -17.86
N VAL A 9 -9.55 -39.26 -17.21
CA VAL A 9 -9.77 -38.09 -16.35
C VAL A 9 -10.08 -36.91 -17.27
N ALA A 10 -11.31 -36.41 -17.17
CA ALA A 10 -11.79 -35.22 -17.88
C ALA A 10 -10.76 -34.08 -17.75
N ALA A 11 -10.13 -33.75 -18.86
CA ALA A 11 -9.18 -32.67 -18.96
C ALA A 11 -9.86 -31.35 -18.57
N LYS A 12 -9.35 -30.70 -17.52
CA LYS A 12 -9.57 -29.28 -17.28
C LYS A 12 -9.24 -28.55 -18.58
N LYS A 13 -10.26 -28.00 -19.25
CA LYS A 13 -10.09 -27.05 -20.36
C LYS A 13 -9.12 -25.97 -19.88
N LYS A 14 -7.89 -26.01 -20.40
CA LYS A 14 -6.98 -24.87 -20.35
C LYS A 14 -7.76 -23.73 -21.00
N ALA A 15 -8.03 -22.67 -20.23
CA ALA A 15 -8.53 -21.44 -20.80
C ALA A 15 -7.56 -21.06 -21.91
N GLU A 16 -8.07 -21.13 -23.14
CA GLU A 16 -7.37 -20.79 -24.35
C GLU A 16 -6.85 -19.37 -24.15
N LYS A 17 -5.52 -19.24 -24.09
CA LYS A 17 -4.88 -17.94 -24.10
C LYS A 17 -5.20 -17.38 -25.47
N THR A 18 -6.26 -16.57 -25.54
CA THR A 18 -6.51 -15.70 -26.67
C THR A 18 -5.19 -15.00 -26.96
N SER A 19 -4.59 -15.37 -28.09
CA SER A 19 -3.35 -14.79 -28.59
C SER A 19 -3.67 -13.32 -28.84
N LYS A 20 -3.39 -12.48 -27.84
CA LYS A 20 -3.40 -11.04 -28.03
C LYS A 20 -2.49 -10.79 -29.23
N VAL A 21 -3.05 -10.25 -30.29
CA VAL A 21 -2.31 -9.80 -31.46
C VAL A 21 -1.31 -8.76 -30.95
N VAL A 22 -0.07 -9.20 -30.68
CA VAL A 22 1.01 -8.31 -30.28
C VAL A 22 1.48 -7.70 -31.59
N ASN A 23 1.14 -6.43 -31.77
CA ASN A 23 1.59 -5.68 -32.93
C ASN A 23 3.13 -5.71 -32.93
N PRO A 24 3.79 -6.25 -33.96
CA PRO A 24 5.25 -6.43 -33.98
C PRO A 24 6.02 -5.10 -33.92
N LEU A 25 5.33 -3.98 -34.12
CA LEU A 25 5.84 -2.61 -33.97
C LEU A 25 6.02 -2.17 -32.50
N PHE A 26 5.43 -2.88 -31.52
CA PHE A 26 5.51 -2.51 -30.11
C PHE A 26 6.17 -3.60 -29.26
N GLU A 27 7.40 -3.32 -28.82
CA GLU A 27 8.14 -4.17 -27.90
C GLU A 27 7.86 -3.83 -26.44
N LYS A 28 7.86 -4.85 -25.56
CA LYS A 28 7.80 -4.65 -24.11
C LYS A 28 9.16 -4.17 -23.61
N ARG A 29 9.18 -3.03 -22.90
CA ARG A 29 10.41 -2.46 -22.28
C ARG A 29 10.34 -2.52 -20.74
N PRO A 30 10.58 -3.70 -20.13
CA PRO A 30 10.60 -3.81 -18.67
C PRO A 30 11.84 -3.10 -18.12
N LYS A 31 11.65 -2.20 -17.15
CA LYS A 31 12.74 -1.57 -16.39
C LYS A 31 12.89 -2.28 -15.06
N GLN A 32 14.10 -2.74 -14.75
CA GLN A 32 14.40 -3.31 -13.44
C GLN A 32 14.69 -2.16 -12.47
N PHE A 33 13.74 -1.89 -11.58
CA PHE A 33 13.91 -0.92 -10.51
C PHE A 33 14.56 -1.60 -9.30
N GLY A 34 15.62 -1.03 -8.77
CA GLY A 34 16.39 -1.61 -7.66
C GLY A 34 17.73 -0.90 -7.50
N ILE A 35 18.50 -1.32 -6.51
CA ILE A 35 19.86 -0.79 -6.29
C ILE A 35 20.74 -1.25 -7.45
N GLY A 36 21.43 -0.31 -8.12
CA GLY A 36 22.27 -0.61 -9.28
C GLY A 36 21.53 -0.92 -10.59
N GLY A 37 20.20 -0.76 -10.62
CA GLY A 37 19.37 -0.96 -11.81
C GLY A 37 19.01 0.33 -12.55
N ALA A 38 17.85 0.33 -13.21
CA ALA A 38 17.33 1.50 -13.90
C ALA A 38 16.95 2.63 -12.92
N LEU A 39 16.93 3.87 -13.42
CA LEU A 39 16.53 5.06 -12.65
C LEU A 39 15.17 4.83 -11.96
N PRO A 40 15.06 5.17 -10.65
CA PRO A 40 13.83 4.95 -9.91
C PRO A 40 12.71 5.84 -10.45
N PRO A 41 11.45 5.35 -10.44
CA PRO A 41 10.30 6.18 -10.76
C PRO A 41 10.12 7.27 -9.70
N LYS A 42 9.41 8.35 -10.05
CA LYS A 42 8.97 9.34 -9.07
C LYS A 42 8.07 8.65 -8.04
N LYS A 43 8.43 8.73 -6.76
CA LYS A 43 7.66 8.19 -5.62
C LYS A 43 7.15 9.34 -4.76
N ASP A 44 6.13 9.05 -3.94
CA ASP A 44 5.71 10.00 -2.92
C ASP A 44 6.86 10.23 -1.91
N VAL A 45 7.28 11.48 -1.79
CA VAL A 45 8.36 11.92 -0.90
C VAL A 45 7.83 12.66 0.32
N THR A 46 6.52 12.76 0.52
CA THR A 46 5.88 13.50 1.63
C THR A 46 6.51 13.22 3.00
N ARG A 47 6.93 11.98 3.28
CA ARG A 47 7.55 11.62 4.56
C ARG A 47 9.01 12.09 4.71
N ASN A 48 9.75 12.17 3.60
CA ASN A 48 11.19 12.43 3.54
C ASN A 48 11.52 13.88 3.13
N VAL A 49 10.51 14.67 2.79
CA VAL A 49 10.66 16.11 2.50
C VAL A 49 11.05 16.87 3.77
N ARG A 50 11.97 17.82 3.60
CA ARG A 50 12.22 18.86 4.60
C ARG A 50 11.02 19.80 4.66
N TRP A 51 10.09 19.51 5.57
CA TRP A 51 8.89 20.31 5.76
C TRP A 51 9.21 21.74 6.26
N PRO A 52 8.35 22.72 5.96
CA PRO A 52 8.43 24.06 6.53
C PRO A 52 8.51 24.04 8.07
N ARG A 53 9.21 25.03 8.65
CA ARG A 53 9.53 25.06 10.09
C ARG A 53 8.28 25.03 10.97
N ASN A 54 7.23 25.74 10.60
CA ASN A 54 5.94 25.74 11.32
C ASN A 54 5.30 24.34 11.38
N VAL A 55 5.29 23.60 10.27
CA VAL A 55 4.73 22.24 10.21
C VAL A 55 5.52 21.29 11.09
N THR A 56 6.85 21.34 11.04
CA THR A 56 7.70 20.50 11.91
C THR A 56 7.48 20.81 13.38
N LEU A 57 7.37 22.09 13.75
CA LEU A 57 7.12 22.52 15.13
C LEU A 57 5.75 22.05 15.63
N GLN A 58 4.69 22.21 14.82
CA GLN A 58 3.35 21.74 15.18
C GLN A 58 3.29 20.23 15.38
N ARG A 59 3.93 19.46 14.48
CA ARG A 59 4.01 18.00 14.59
C ARG A 59 4.81 17.57 15.83
N LYS A 60 5.98 18.17 16.07
CA LYS A 60 6.80 17.90 17.27
C LYS A 60 6.04 18.22 18.57
N LYS A 61 5.32 19.34 18.63
CA LYS A 61 4.48 19.71 19.78
C LYS A 61 3.41 18.65 20.06
N ARG A 62 2.74 18.13 19.02
CA ARG A 62 1.77 17.03 19.16
C ARG A 62 2.43 15.75 19.66
N ILE A 63 3.57 15.36 19.08
CA ILE A 63 4.31 14.16 19.49
C ILE A 63 4.72 14.25 20.97
N LEU A 64 5.21 15.41 21.41
CA LEU A 64 5.63 15.61 22.80
C LEU A 64 4.45 15.39 23.77
N LYS A 65 3.28 15.96 23.47
CA LYS A 65 2.06 15.78 24.28
C LYS A 65 1.61 14.32 24.36
N MET A 66 1.83 13.52 23.31
CA MET A 66 1.47 12.10 23.30
C MET A 66 2.48 11.21 24.03
N ARG A 67 3.76 11.59 24.01
CA ARG A 67 4.85 10.78 24.56
C ARG A 67 5.08 11.02 26.05
N LEU A 68 4.81 12.24 26.52
CA LEU A 68 4.94 12.60 27.93
C LEU A 68 3.65 12.30 28.69
N LYS A 69 3.79 12.03 30.00
CA LYS A 69 2.63 11.96 30.89
C LYS A 69 2.04 13.35 31.06
N VAL A 70 0.77 13.50 30.71
CA VAL A 70 0.02 14.75 30.86
C VAL A 70 -0.75 14.70 32.19
N PRO A 71 -0.70 15.77 33.01
CA PRO A 71 -1.47 15.85 34.26
C PRO A 71 -2.98 15.66 34.04
N PRO A 72 -3.72 15.07 35.00
CA PRO A 72 -5.13 14.74 34.83
C PRO A 72 -6.02 15.96 34.52
N ALA A 73 -5.72 17.11 35.13
CA ALA A 73 -6.43 18.38 34.88
C ALA A 73 -6.33 18.85 33.42
N LEU A 74 -5.24 18.51 32.72
CA LEU A 74 -5.09 18.81 31.29
C LEU A 74 -5.61 17.67 30.42
N ASN A 75 -5.53 16.43 30.90
CA ASN A 75 -5.93 15.26 30.15
C ASN A 75 -7.47 15.15 29.99
N GLN A 76 -8.26 15.77 30.87
CA GLN A 76 -9.72 15.79 30.74
C GLN A 76 -10.19 16.33 29.38
N PHE A 77 -9.47 17.28 28.79
CA PHE A 77 -9.81 17.86 27.48
C PHE A 77 -9.55 16.93 26.29
N THR A 78 -8.90 15.78 26.51
CA THR A 78 -8.73 14.75 25.46
C THR A 78 -9.92 13.80 25.40
N LYS A 79 -10.68 13.68 26.49
CA LYS A 79 -11.87 12.83 26.60
C LYS A 79 -13.11 13.67 26.31
N THR A 80 -13.55 13.65 25.06
CA THR A 80 -14.76 14.37 24.63
C THR A 80 -15.98 13.45 24.71
N LEU A 81 -17.18 14.05 24.77
CA LEU A 81 -18.44 13.32 24.55
C LEU A 81 -18.40 12.58 23.21
N ASP A 82 -19.13 11.49 23.13
CA ASP A 82 -19.25 10.72 21.90
C ASP A 82 -20.03 11.53 20.84
N LYS A 83 -19.81 11.17 19.58
CA LYS A 83 -20.37 11.93 18.46
C LYS A 83 -21.91 11.93 18.45
N ASN A 84 -22.57 10.96 19.07
CA ASN A 84 -24.03 10.88 19.08
C ASN A 84 -24.64 11.91 20.06
N LEU A 85 -24.07 12.02 21.27
CA LEU A 85 -24.52 13.01 22.25
C LEU A 85 -24.17 14.46 21.87
N GLY A 86 -23.00 14.69 21.27
CA GLY A 86 -22.52 16.05 20.96
C GLY A 86 -23.16 16.74 19.74
N ARG A 87 -24.14 16.11 19.08
CA ARG A 87 -24.84 16.67 17.90
C ARG A 87 -26.20 17.30 18.21
N TYR A 88 -26.65 17.23 19.47
CA TYR A 88 -27.83 17.93 19.95
C TYR A 88 -27.45 19.30 20.50
#